data_AF-A0A3P6D3H5-F1
#
_entry.id   AF-A0A3P6D3H5-F1
#
_cell.length_a   1.000
_cell.length_b   1.000
_cell.length_c   1.000
_cell.angle_alpha   90.00
_cell.angle_beta   90.00
_cell.angle_gamma   90.00
#
_symmetry.space_group_name_H-M   'P 1'
#
loop_
_entity.id
_entity.type
_entity.pdbx_description
1 polymer ?
#
loop_
_entity_poly.entity_id
_entity_poly.type
_entity_poly.pdbx_seq_one_letter_code
_entity_poly.pdbx_strand_id
1 'polypeptide(L)'
;MAGRLSGVASRIMGGNGVVARSAASSLRQRAGMGLPVGKHIVPDKPLSVNDELMWDNGTAFPEPCIDRIADTVGKYEALGWLCGGLSFFAALGMLAVLNDKASKVPFSPRVYPYDNLRVELGGEP
;
A
#
# COMPACT_ATOMS: atom_id res chain seq x y z
N MET A 1 -11.66 28.32 18.79
CA MET A 1 -11.83 26.91 18.37
C MET A 1 -10.67 26.35 17.52
N ALA A 2 -9.61 27.11 17.20
CA ALA A 2 -8.47 26.62 16.38
C ALA A 2 -7.44 25.73 17.13
N GLY A 3 -7.40 25.77 18.46
CA GLY A 3 -6.41 25.02 19.25
C GLY A 3 -6.68 23.51 19.38
N ARG A 4 -7.94 23.06 19.19
CA ARG A 4 -8.30 21.65 19.33
C ARG A 4 -7.87 20.81 18.12
N LEU A 5 -7.85 21.40 16.93
CA LEU A 5 -7.40 20.74 15.70
C LEU A 5 -5.87 20.61 15.64
N SER A 6 -5.14 21.60 16.17
CA SER A 6 -3.67 21.56 16.29
C SER A 6 -3.18 20.43 17.22
N GLY A 7 -3.89 20.16 18.31
CA GLY A 7 -3.55 19.07 19.23
C GLY A 7 -3.77 17.65 18.68
N VAL A 8 -4.68 17.48 17.71
CA VAL A 8 -4.89 16.20 17.02
C VAL A 8 -3.81 15.99 15.95
N ALA A 9 -3.47 17.03 15.19
CA ALA A 9 -2.38 17.00 14.22
C ALA A 9 -1.02 16.73 14.88
N SER A 10 -0.75 17.32 16.04
CA SER A 10 0.50 17.08 16.79
C SER A 10 0.59 15.66 17.39
N ARG A 11 -0.53 15.00 17.70
CA ARG A 11 -0.55 13.59 18.10
C ARG A 11 -0.33 12.63 16.94
N ILE A 12 -0.77 12.98 15.73
CA ILE A 12 -0.54 12.16 14.52
C ILE A 12 0.92 12.30 14.04
N MET A 13 1.50 13.51 14.11
CA MET A 13 2.86 13.76 13.61
C MET A 13 3.98 13.64 14.65
N GLY A 14 3.71 13.89 15.94
CA GLY A 14 4.78 14.22 16.91
C GLY A 14 4.94 13.31 18.13
N GLY A 15 4.08 12.30 18.33
CA GLY A 15 4.16 11.47 19.55
C GLY A 15 3.93 9.99 19.27
N ASN A 16 5.01 9.19 19.24
CA ASN A 16 4.97 7.71 19.19
C ASN A 16 3.82 7.15 18.33
N GLY A 17 3.67 7.72 17.13
CA GLY A 17 2.60 7.39 16.20
C GLY A 17 2.67 5.93 15.77
N VAL A 18 1.54 5.41 15.29
CA VAL A 18 1.37 4.03 14.81
C VAL A 18 2.49 3.60 13.84
N VAL A 19 3.06 4.55 13.09
CA VAL A 19 4.21 4.33 12.18
C VAL A 19 5.46 3.82 12.90
N ALA A 20 5.80 4.36 14.09
CA ALA A 20 6.97 3.91 14.85
C ALA A 20 6.74 2.52 15.47
N ARG A 21 5.49 2.20 15.84
CA ARG A 21 5.12 0.84 16.29
C ARG A 21 5.13 -0.16 15.15
N SER A 22 4.64 0.23 13.98
CA SER A 22 4.62 -0.61 12.77
C SER A 22 6.03 -0.90 12.26
N ALA A 23 6.92 0.09 12.24
CA ALA A 23 8.33 -0.13 11.88
C ALA A 23 9.08 -0.99 12.91
N ALA A 24 8.84 -0.80 14.21
CA ALA A 24 9.51 -1.56 15.26
C ALA A 24 9.02 -3.02 15.37
N SER A 25 7.75 -3.31 15.05
CA SER A 25 7.24 -4.69 14.95
C SER A 25 7.71 -5.36 13.67
N SER A 26 7.69 -4.66 12.53
CA SER A 26 8.14 -5.19 11.23
C SER A 26 9.65 -5.42 11.14
N LEU A 27 10.46 -4.73 11.95
CA LEU A 27 11.92 -4.95 12.01
C LEU A 27 12.31 -6.16 12.87
N ARG A 28 11.47 -6.56 13.82
CA ARG A 28 11.74 -7.72 14.70
C ARG A 28 11.18 -9.02 14.14
N GLN A 29 10.09 -8.97 13.38
CA GLN A 29 9.57 -10.11 12.62
C GLN A 29 10.01 -9.99 11.18
N ARG A 30 10.82 -10.95 10.76
CA ARG A 30 11.29 -11.13 9.38
C ARG A 30 10.07 -11.10 8.44
N ALA A 31 9.84 -9.98 7.76
CA ALA A 31 8.59 -9.71 7.02
C ALA A 31 8.43 -10.52 5.72
N GLY A 32 8.44 -11.86 5.81
CA GLY A 32 8.16 -12.74 4.67
C GLY A 32 9.19 -12.71 3.53
N MET A 33 10.35 -12.07 3.74
CA MET A 33 11.50 -12.11 2.82
C MET A 33 12.16 -13.49 2.94
N GLY A 34 11.48 -14.52 2.42
CA GLY A 34 11.81 -15.93 2.62
C GLY A 34 13.27 -16.27 2.28
N LEU A 35 13.84 -17.21 3.02
CA LEU A 35 15.08 -17.90 2.63
C LEU A 35 14.82 -18.82 1.43
N PRO A 36 15.88 -19.32 0.77
CA PRO A 36 15.74 -20.43 -0.16
C PRO A 36 14.85 -21.52 0.47
N VAL A 37 13.75 -21.84 -0.20
CA VAL A 37 12.76 -22.80 0.29
C VAL A 37 13.46 -24.14 0.50
N GLY A 38 13.48 -24.61 1.74
CA GLY A 38 14.03 -25.92 2.05
C GLY A 38 13.14 -27.02 1.46
N LYS A 39 13.69 -28.23 1.32
CA LYS A 39 12.89 -29.37 0.87
C LYS A 39 11.82 -29.65 1.92
N HIS A 40 10.54 -29.68 1.51
CA HIS A 40 9.43 -30.09 2.36
C HIS A 40 9.68 -31.52 2.87
N ILE A 41 9.86 -31.68 4.18
CA ILE A 41 10.09 -32.98 4.82
C ILE A 41 8.73 -33.69 4.87
N VAL A 42 8.64 -34.88 4.28
CA VAL A 42 7.42 -35.70 4.36
C VAL A 42 7.32 -36.24 5.79
N PRO A 43 6.21 -36.02 6.52
CA PRO A 43 6.08 -36.51 7.89
C PRO A 43 6.05 -38.04 7.91
N ASP A 44 7.03 -38.67 8.55
CA ASP A 44 7.04 -40.12 8.81
C ASP A 44 6.11 -40.52 9.97
N LYS A 45 5.56 -39.53 10.69
CA LYS A 45 4.72 -39.67 11.88
C LYS A 45 3.53 -38.71 11.78
N PRO A 46 2.38 -39.02 12.43
CA PRO A 46 1.27 -38.08 12.51
C PRO A 46 1.74 -36.77 13.14
N LEU A 47 1.46 -35.67 12.47
CA LEU A 47 1.82 -34.32 12.92
C LEU A 47 1.05 -33.95 14.19
N SER A 48 1.64 -33.07 14.99
CA SER A 48 0.98 -32.54 16.17
C SER A 48 -0.13 -31.58 15.72
N VAL A 49 -1.24 -31.53 16.46
CA VAL A 49 -2.36 -30.61 16.14
C VAL A 49 -1.88 -29.16 16.11
N ASN A 50 -0.87 -28.81 16.91
CA ASN A 50 -0.34 -27.45 16.96
C ASN A 50 0.64 -27.13 15.83
N ASP A 51 1.04 -28.11 15.01
CA ASP A 51 1.91 -27.88 13.85
C ASP A 51 1.18 -27.03 12.79
N GLU A 52 -0.15 -26.96 12.82
CA GLU A 52 -0.96 -26.05 11.99
C GLU A 52 -0.77 -24.56 12.32
N LEU A 53 -0.31 -24.25 13.54
CA LEU A 53 -0.10 -22.89 14.05
C LEU A 53 1.33 -22.38 13.82
N MET A 54 2.17 -23.23 13.21
CA MET A 54 3.53 -22.91 12.80
C MET A 54 3.60 -22.95 11.28
N TRP A 55 3.99 -21.84 10.69
CA TRP A 55 4.31 -21.76 9.28
C TRP A 55 5.70 -22.38 9.05
N ASP A 56 5.72 -23.64 8.64
CA ASP A 56 6.92 -24.35 8.22
C ASP A 56 7.11 -24.23 6.70
N ASN A 57 8.04 -23.38 6.27
CA ASN A 57 8.47 -23.23 4.88
C ASN A 57 9.73 -24.06 4.55
N GLY A 58 10.05 -25.06 5.37
CA GLY A 58 11.23 -25.92 5.22
C GLY A 58 12.54 -25.24 5.63
N THR A 59 12.49 -24.05 6.23
CA THR A 59 13.68 -23.36 6.74
C THR A 59 13.96 -23.77 8.19
N ALA A 60 15.20 -23.62 8.66
CA ALA A 60 15.56 -23.92 10.06
C ALA A 60 14.89 -23.00 11.10
N PHE A 61 14.07 -22.04 10.66
CA PHE A 61 13.42 -21.05 11.50
C PHE A 61 11.92 -21.00 11.17
N PRO A 62 11.14 -21.99 11.61
CA PRO A 62 9.68 -21.98 11.44
C PRO A 62 9.10 -20.78 12.18
N GLU A 63 8.22 -20.03 11.52
CA GLU A 63 7.61 -18.84 12.07
C GLU A 63 6.18 -19.13 12.54
N PRO A 64 5.65 -18.43 13.55
CA PRO A 64 4.25 -18.57 13.91
C PRO A 64 3.35 -18.20 12.72
N CYS A 65 2.18 -18.82 12.58
CA CYS A 65 1.22 -18.40 11.55
C CYS A 65 0.90 -16.89 11.66
N ILE A 66 0.56 -16.28 10.53
CA ILE A 66 0.40 -14.82 10.41
C ILE A 66 -0.59 -14.24 11.44
N ASP A 67 -1.57 -15.05 11.85
CA ASP A 67 -2.57 -14.77 12.88
C ASP A 67 -1.96 -14.49 14.28
N ARG A 68 -0.75 -14.98 14.54
CA ARG A 68 0.04 -14.71 15.76
C ARG A 68 1.13 -13.66 15.56
N ILE A 69 1.48 -13.33 14.32
CA ILE A 69 2.57 -12.40 14.00
C ILE A 69 2.09 -10.96 14.01
N ALA A 70 0.91 -10.70 13.46
CA ALA A 70 0.33 -9.37 13.42
C ALA A 70 -0.97 -9.36 14.22
N ASP A 71 -1.08 -8.45 15.18
CA ASP A 71 -2.37 -8.11 15.76
C ASP A 71 -3.31 -7.75 14.61
N THR A 72 -4.39 -8.52 14.43
CA THR A 72 -5.32 -8.29 13.33
C THR A 72 -5.85 -6.87 13.42
N VAL A 73 -5.51 -6.04 12.42
CA VAL A 73 -6.02 -4.67 12.32
C VAL A 73 -7.54 -4.75 12.28
N GLY A 74 -8.22 -4.05 13.20
CA GLY A 74 -9.68 -4.10 13.29
C GLY A 74 -10.33 -3.62 11.98
N LYS A 75 -11.50 -4.15 11.61
CA LYS A 75 -12.18 -3.84 10.34
C LYS A 75 -12.32 -2.33 10.04
N TYR A 76 -12.57 -1.52 11.07
CA TYR A 76 -12.68 -0.07 10.93
C TYR A 76 -11.34 0.64 10.84
N GLU A 77 -10.30 0.09 11.49
CA GLU A 77 -8.94 0.60 11.37
C GLU A 77 -8.40 0.31 9.96
N ALA A 78 -8.61 -0.91 9.45
CA ALA A 78 -8.26 -1.29 8.08
C ALA A 78 -8.99 -0.42 7.05
N LEU A 79 -10.29 -0.16 7.25
CA LEU A 79 -11.05 0.76 6.41
C LEU A 79 -10.49 2.18 6.49
N GLY A 80 -10.10 2.65 7.68
CA GLY A 80 -9.46 3.95 7.89
C GLY A 80 -8.15 4.08 7.11
N TRP A 81 -7.29 3.06 7.14
CA TRP A 81 -6.06 3.02 6.37
C TRP A 81 -6.30 3.03 4.86
N LEU A 82 -7.27 2.24 4.39
CA LEU A 82 -7.63 2.20 2.97
C LEU A 82 -8.17 3.55 2.50
N CYS A 83 -9.15 4.11 3.20
CA CYS A 83 -9.74 5.40 2.86
C CYS A 83 -8.71 6.53 2.96
N GLY A 84 -7.85 6.52 3.98
CA GLY A 84 -6.79 7.51 4.16
C GLY A 84 -5.77 7.47 3.03
N GLY A 85 -5.28 6.29 2.68
CA GLY A 85 -4.33 6.09 1.58
C GLY A 85 -4.91 6.53 0.24
N LEU A 86 -6.12 6.09 -0.10
CA LEU A 86 -6.80 6.48 -1.34
C LEU A 86 -7.08 7.98 -1.41
N SER A 87 -7.54 8.58 -0.31
CA SER A 87 -7.82 10.02 -0.24
C SER A 87 -6.56 10.87 -0.43
N PHE A 88 -5.41 10.41 0.09
CA PHE A 88 -4.13 11.10 -0.12
C PHE A 88 -3.75 11.15 -1.60
N PHE A 89 -3.83 10.02 -2.31
CA PHE A 89 -3.53 9.99 -3.75
C PHE A 89 -4.53 10.80 -4.57
N ALA A 90 -5.82 10.74 -4.24
CA ALA A 90 -6.84 11.56 -4.89
C ALA A 90 -6.57 13.06 -4.70
N ALA A 91 -6.21 13.49 -3.48
CA ALA A 91 -5.85 14.87 -3.21
C ALA A 91 -4.59 15.32 -3.98
N LEU A 92 -3.56 14.47 -4.04
CA LEU A 92 -2.34 14.75 -4.80
C LEU A 92 -2.64 14.87 -6.30
N GLY A 93 -3.47 13.98 -6.86
CA GLY A 93 -3.91 14.06 -8.25
C GLY A 93 -4.70 15.35 -8.53
N MET A 94 -5.60 15.75 -7.64
CA MET A 94 -6.34 17.00 -7.78
C MET A 94 -5.44 18.23 -7.70
N LEU A 95 -4.46 18.25 -6.79
CA LEU A 95 -3.45 19.31 -6.74
C LEU A 95 -2.63 19.41 -8.02
N ALA A 96 -2.29 18.27 -8.64
CA ALA A 96 -1.60 18.25 -9.93
C ALA A 96 -2.46 18.90 -11.03
N VAL A 97 -3.74 18.57 -11.12
CA VAL A 97 -4.67 19.18 -12.11
C VAL A 97 -4.85 20.68 -11.85
N LEU A 98 -4.96 21.11 -10.58
CA LEU A 98 -5.08 22.53 -10.26
C LEU A 98 -3.80 23.32 -10.60
N ASN A 99 -2.65 22.66 -10.53
CA ASN A 99 -1.35 23.22 -10.89
C ASN A 99 -1.09 23.19 -12.41
N ASP A 100 -1.72 22.27 -13.14
CA ASP A 100 -1.61 22.14 -14.60
C ASP A 100 -2.46 23.22 -15.30
N LYS A 101 -1.85 24.38 -15.51
CA LYS A 101 -2.46 25.51 -16.20
C LYS A 101 -2.03 25.51 -17.66
N ALA A 102 -2.96 25.80 -18.58
CA ALA A 102 -2.65 25.95 -20.00
C ALA A 102 -1.52 26.97 -20.29
N SER A 103 -1.35 27.98 -19.44
CA SER A 103 -0.26 28.96 -19.56
C SER A 103 1.14 28.41 -19.30
N LYS A 104 1.26 27.21 -18.72
CA LYS A 104 2.56 26.55 -18.46
C LYS A 104 3.03 25.70 -19.64
N VAL A 105 2.20 25.51 -20.66
CA VAL A 105 2.57 24.77 -21.86
C VAL A 105 3.26 25.74 -22.82
N PRO A 106 4.55 25.57 -23.14
CA PRO A 106 5.31 26.52 -23.95
C PRO A 106 5.05 26.39 -25.47
N PHE A 107 4.16 25.49 -25.87
CA PHE A 107 3.85 25.19 -27.27
C PHE A 107 2.33 25.12 -27.47
N SER A 108 1.88 25.42 -28.68
CA SER A 108 0.51 25.18 -29.09
C SER A 108 0.25 23.69 -29.35
N PRO A 109 -0.99 23.22 -29.17
CA PRO A 109 -1.38 21.88 -29.62
C PRO A 109 -1.08 21.69 -31.11
N ARG A 110 -0.63 20.49 -31.47
CA ARG A 110 -0.33 20.15 -32.86
C ARG A 110 -1.62 20.10 -33.67
N VAL A 111 -1.66 20.86 -34.76
CA VAL A 111 -2.76 20.84 -35.74
C VAL A 111 -2.31 20.00 -36.94
N TYR A 112 -3.21 19.15 -37.45
CA TYR A 112 -2.95 18.33 -38.62
C TYR A 112 -3.70 18.86 -39.87
N PRO A 113 -3.14 18.70 -41.08
CA PRO A 113 -3.83 19.02 -42.33
C PRO A 113 -5.12 18.20 -42.52
N TYR A 114 -5.91 18.53 -43.54
CA TYR A 114 -7.13 17.80 -43.93
C TYR A 114 -8.15 17.68 -42.79
N ASP A 115 -8.51 18.82 -42.18
CA ASP A 115 -9.48 18.88 -41.08
C ASP A 115 -9.09 17.95 -39.91
N ASN A 116 -7.85 18.06 -39.43
CA ASN A 116 -7.27 17.17 -38.42
C ASN A 116 -7.34 15.67 -38.77
N LEU A 117 -7.12 15.34 -40.05
CA LEU A 117 -7.14 13.96 -40.55
C LEU A 117 -8.50 13.27 -40.33
N ARG A 118 -9.61 14.02 -40.36
CA ARG A 118 -10.94 13.52 -40.02
C ARG A 118 -11.34 12.29 -40.84
N VAL A 119 -11.04 12.30 -42.13
CA VAL A 119 -11.38 11.20 -43.06
C VAL A 119 -10.46 10.01 -42.82
N GLU A 120 -9.18 10.26 -42.59
CA GLU A 120 -8.16 9.25 -42.32
C GLU A 120 -8.38 8.56 -40.95
N LEU A 121 -9.02 9.24 -40.01
CA LEU A 121 -9.47 8.71 -38.72
C LEU A 121 -10.84 8.01 -38.81
N GLY A 122 -11.43 7.89 -40.01
CA GLY A 122 -12.68 7.16 -40.25
C GLY A 122 -13.95 8.01 -40.16
N GLY A 123 -13.83 9.34 -40.22
CA GLY A 123 -14.96 10.25 -40.38
C GLY A 123 -15.55 10.18 -41.80
N GLU A 124 -16.82 10.53 -41.93
CA GLU A 124 -17.53 10.52 -43.22
C GLU A 124 -16.92 11.52 -44.22
N PRO A 125 -16.83 11.20 -45.52
CA PRO A 125 -16.25 12.09 -46.51
C PRO A 125 -17.03 13.41 -46.66
#